data_AF-A0A931ZU38-F1
#
_entry.id   AF-A0A931ZU38-F1
#
_cell.length_a   1.000
_cell.length_b   1.000
_cell.length_c   1.000
_cell.angle_alpha   90.00
_cell.angle_beta   90.00
_cell.angle_gamma   90.00
#
_symmetry.space_group_name_H-M   'P 1'
#
loop_
_entity.id
_entity.type
_entity.pdbx_description
1 polymer ?
#
loop_
_entity_poly.entity_id
_entity_poly.type
_entity_poly.pdbx_seq_one_letter_code
_entity_poly.pdbx_strand_id
1 'polypeptide(L)'
;MAEPSPETLALSAPGSSLKVRPDLYDEGYSDEQYEEMLRLYEGTLQSIAEGEIVRSKVLRVTETHVILDVGFKSEGAVPIEEFKDPQGVKPGDEVEVFL
;
A
#
# COMPACT_ATOMS: atom_id res chain seq x y z
N MET A 1 -18.75 -27.58 -38.77
CA MET A 1 -19.33 -27.21 -37.46
C MET A 1 -18.42 -26.12 -36.93
N ALA A 2 -18.90 -24.88 -36.94
CA ALA A 2 -18.14 -23.73 -36.48
C ALA A 2 -18.34 -23.60 -34.96
N GLU A 3 -17.25 -23.50 -34.22
CA GLU A 3 -17.28 -23.20 -32.79
C GLU A 3 -17.88 -21.81 -32.57
N PRO A 4 -18.85 -21.63 -31.64
CA PRO A 4 -19.37 -20.32 -31.33
C PRO A 4 -18.37 -19.53 -30.49
N SER A 5 -18.12 -18.28 -30.90
CA SER A 5 -17.30 -17.29 -30.20
C SER A 5 -17.82 -17.07 -28.77
N PRO A 6 -16.96 -17.09 -27.72
CA PRO A 6 -17.40 -16.73 -26.38
C PRO A 6 -17.57 -15.21 -26.31
N GLU A 7 -18.79 -14.78 -26.03
CA GLU A 7 -19.16 -13.39 -25.77
C GLU A 7 -18.33 -12.86 -24.59
N THR A 8 -17.68 -11.73 -24.79
CA THR A 8 -16.91 -11.02 -23.76
C THR A 8 -17.88 -10.49 -22.70
N LEU A 9 -17.96 -11.17 -21.55
CA LEU A 9 -18.66 -10.68 -20.37
C LEU A 9 -17.90 -9.46 -19.82
N ALA A 10 -18.42 -8.27 -20.12
CA ALA A 10 -17.91 -7.01 -19.61
C ALA A 10 -18.30 -6.85 -18.12
N LEU A 11 -17.43 -7.27 -17.21
CA LEU A 11 -17.49 -6.78 -15.83
C LEU A 11 -16.81 -5.40 -15.78
N SER A 12 -17.64 -4.36 -15.86
CA SER A 12 -17.26 -2.96 -15.70
C SER A 12 -17.11 -2.62 -14.21
N ALA A 13 -15.88 -2.69 -13.68
CA ALA A 13 -15.52 -1.97 -12.46
C ALA A 13 -15.06 -0.55 -12.84
N PRO A 14 -15.63 0.53 -12.25
CA PRO A 14 -15.23 1.88 -12.59
C PRO A 14 -13.89 2.23 -11.93
N GLY A 15 -12.84 2.42 -12.73
CA GLY A 15 -11.63 3.15 -12.28
C GLY A 15 -10.25 2.55 -12.56
N SER A 16 -10.13 1.38 -13.18
CA SER A 16 -8.80 0.84 -13.57
C SER A 16 -8.82 0.33 -15.00
N SER A 17 -8.18 1.07 -15.90
CA SER A 17 -8.01 0.70 -17.31
C SER A 17 -6.87 -0.30 -17.54
N LEU A 18 -6.62 -1.21 -16.59
CA LEU A 18 -5.68 -2.31 -16.82
C LEU A 18 -6.36 -3.37 -17.69
N LYS A 19 -6.15 -3.27 -19.01
CA LYS A 19 -6.46 -4.37 -19.94
C LYS A 19 -5.42 -5.47 -19.72
N VAL A 20 -5.79 -6.51 -18.96
CA VAL A 20 -4.96 -7.71 -18.82
C VAL A 20 -4.80 -8.36 -20.19
N ARG A 21 -3.57 -8.63 -20.62
CA ARG A 21 -3.32 -9.24 -21.92
C ARG A 21 -3.79 -10.71 -21.90
N PRO A 22 -4.47 -11.21 -22.95
CA PRO A 22 -5.04 -12.56 -22.96
C PRO A 22 -4.01 -13.69 -22.84
N ASP A 23 -2.75 -13.44 -23.23
CA ASP A 23 -1.62 -14.37 -23.12
C ASP A 23 -1.09 -14.54 -21.69
N LEU A 24 -1.60 -13.78 -20.73
CA LEU A 24 -1.21 -13.82 -19.31
C LEU A 24 -2.21 -14.61 -18.44
N TYR A 25 -3.27 -15.17 -19.02
CA TYR A 25 -4.13 -16.12 -18.31
C TYR A 25 -3.40 -17.45 -18.20
N ASP A 26 -2.79 -17.70 -17.04
CA ASP A 26 -2.35 -19.04 -16.66
C ASP A 26 -3.62 -19.84 -16.32
N GLU A 27 -3.93 -20.91 -17.09
CA GLU A 27 -5.12 -21.77 -16.93
C GLU A 27 -5.14 -22.55 -15.59
N GLY A 28 -4.30 -22.17 -14.61
CA GLY A 28 -4.13 -22.81 -13.32
C GLY A 28 -4.96 -22.20 -12.18
N TYR A 29 -5.59 -21.04 -12.38
CA TYR A 29 -6.39 -20.38 -11.35
C TYR A 29 -7.84 -20.19 -11.81
N SER A 30 -8.79 -20.74 -11.07
CA SER A 30 -10.21 -20.42 -11.24
C SER A 30 -10.50 -18.98 -10.80
N ASP A 31 -11.61 -18.41 -11.28
CA ASP A 31 -12.09 -17.09 -10.84
C ASP A 31 -12.19 -17.00 -9.31
N GLU A 32 -12.64 -18.08 -8.66
CA GLU A 32 -12.72 -18.19 -7.20
C GLU A 32 -11.34 -18.11 -6.51
N GLN A 33 -10.33 -18.79 -7.06
CA GLN A 33 -8.96 -18.77 -6.54
C GLN A 33 -8.31 -17.39 -6.73
N TYR A 34 -8.60 -16.73 -7.85
CA TYR A 34 -8.15 -15.37 -8.11
C TYR A 34 -8.78 -14.37 -7.13
N GLU A 35 -10.09 -14.48 -6.88
CA GLU A 35 -10.77 -13.66 -5.88
C GLU A 35 -10.24 -13.90 -4.45
N GLU A 36 -9.93 -15.14 -4.10
CA GLU A 36 -9.34 -15.47 -2.79
C GLU A 36 -7.94 -14.85 -2.63
N MET A 37 -7.11 -14.91 -3.68
CA MET A 37 -5.83 -14.19 -3.75
C MET A 37 -6.01 -12.68 -3.57
N LEU A 38 -6.97 -12.08 -4.28
CA LEU A 38 -7.28 -10.65 -4.16
C LEU A 38 -7.71 -10.27 -2.75
N ARG A 39 -8.60 -11.06 -2.13
CA ARG A 39 -9.07 -10.83 -0.74
C ARG A 39 -7.91 -10.84 0.26
N LEU A 40 -6.91 -11.71 0.07
CA LEU A 40 -5.71 -11.75 0.89
C LEU A 40 -4.85 -10.48 0.73
N TYR A 41 -4.82 -9.88 -0.46
CA TYR A 41 -4.05 -8.66 -0.72
C TYR A 41 -4.77 -7.37 -0.32
N GLU A 42 -6.09 -7.28 -0.50
CA GLU A 42 -6.90 -6.08 -0.22
C GLU A 42 -6.71 -5.55 1.21
N GLY A 43 -6.52 -6.44 2.19
CA GLY A 43 -6.29 -6.05 3.59
C GLY A 43 -4.83 -5.73 3.97
N THR A 44 -3.87 -6.02 3.08
CA THR A 44 -2.43 -5.79 3.33
C THR A 44 -1.94 -4.48 2.75
N LEU A 45 -2.63 -3.94 1.76
CA LEU A 45 -2.30 -2.66 1.15
C LEU A 45 -2.94 -1.53 1.97
N GLN A 46 -2.26 -1.12 3.05
CA GLN A 46 -2.60 0.14 3.70
C GLN A 46 -2.33 1.29 2.72
N SER A 47 -3.41 1.89 2.21
CA SER A 47 -3.33 3.15 1.48
C SER A 47 -3.21 4.28 2.49
N ILE A 48 -2.06 4.94 2.53
CA ILE A 48 -1.93 6.24 3.18
C ILE A 48 -2.20 7.34 2.17
N ALA A 49 -3.07 8.29 2.54
CA ALA A 49 -3.43 9.43 1.70
C ALA A 49 -2.79 10.73 2.23
N GLU A 50 -2.52 11.66 1.32
CA GLU A 50 -2.12 13.03 1.69
C GLU A 50 -3.22 13.71 2.51
N GLY A 51 -2.83 14.43 3.56
CA GLY A 51 -3.74 15.12 4.46
C GLY A 51 -4.22 14.30 5.66
N GLU A 52 -3.70 13.08 5.86
CA GLU A 52 -4.02 12.24 7.01
C GLU A 52 -2.94 12.32 8.10
N ILE A 53 -3.36 12.12 9.36
CA ILE A 53 -2.46 11.97 10.49
C ILE A 53 -2.27 10.48 10.76
N VAL A 54 -1.02 10.02 10.69
CA VAL A 54 -0.64 8.63 10.87
C VAL A 54 0.24 8.47 12.10
N ARG A 55 -0.06 7.45 12.92
CA ARG A 55 0.80 7.07 14.04
C ARG A 55 1.98 6.28 13.51
N SER A 56 3.16 6.82 13.73
CA SER A 56 4.42 6.29 13.23
C SER A 56 5.35 5.97 14.39
N LYS A 57 6.17 4.94 14.25
CA LYS A 57 7.10 4.51 15.28
C LYS A 57 8.51 4.98 14.98
N VAL A 58 9.21 5.54 15.96
CA VAL A 58 10.61 5.94 15.82
C VAL A 58 11.48 4.69 15.72
N LEU A 59 12.13 4.50 14.57
CA LEU A 59 13.09 3.42 14.35
C LEU A 59 14.49 3.81 14.82
N ARG A 60 14.93 5.01 14.47
CA ARG A 60 16.22 5.58 14.93
C ARG A 60 16.23 7.09 14.87
N VAL A 61 17.11 7.68 15.67
CA VAL A 61 17.39 9.11 15.68
C VAL A 61 18.83 9.32 15.24
N THR A 62 19.05 10.18 14.27
CA THR A 62 20.36 10.66 13.82
C THR A 62 20.55 12.10 14.30
N GLU A 63 21.73 12.68 14.09
CA GLU A 63 22.01 14.07 14.50
C GLU A 63 21.11 15.10 13.81
N THR A 64 20.57 14.78 12.62
CA THR A 64 19.80 15.72 11.80
C THR A 64 18.38 15.25 11.52
N HIS A 65 18.12 13.94 11.54
CA HIS A 65 16.84 13.35 11.16
C HIS A 65 16.38 12.25 12.13
N VAL A 66 15.07 12.18 12.33
CA VAL A 66 14.37 11.06 12.96
C VAL A 66 13.79 10.17 11.87
N ILE A 67 14.13 8.88 11.89
CA ILE A 67 13.62 7.89 10.95
C ILE A 67 12.43 7.18 11.58
N LEU A 68 11.31 7.16 10.87
CA LEU A 68 10.01 6.70 11.34
C LEU A 68 9.50 5.57 10.44
N ASP A 69 8.92 4.55 11.06
CA ASP A 69 8.07 3.58 10.37
C ASP A 69 6.65 4.12 10.32
N VAL A 70 6.19 4.47 9.12
CA VAL A 70 4.85 5.01 8.86
C VAL A 70 3.87 3.92 8.40
N GLY A 71 4.28 2.64 8.36
CA GLY A 71 3.45 1.53 7.91
C GLY A 71 3.26 1.45 6.39
N PHE A 72 4.23 1.94 5.60
CA PHE A 72 4.15 1.96 4.14
C PHE A 72 5.38 1.33 3.46
N LYS A 73 5.48 1.48 2.13
CA LYS A 73 6.56 0.91 1.31
C LYS A 73 7.96 1.43 1.69
N SER A 74 8.04 2.65 2.21
CA SER A 74 9.30 3.32 2.56
C SER A 74 9.21 3.91 3.96
N GLU A 75 10.34 4.01 4.65
CA GLU A 75 10.44 4.73 5.92
C GLU A 75 10.32 6.25 5.71
N GLY A 76 9.74 6.93 6.69
CA GLY A 76 9.70 8.39 6.76
C GLY A 76 10.95 8.96 7.42
N ALA A 77 11.41 10.12 6.97
CA ALA A 77 12.49 10.86 7.61
C ALA A 77 12.02 12.29 7.89
N VAL A 78 12.09 12.70 9.16
CA VAL A 78 11.67 14.05 9.61
C VAL A 78 12.88 14.76 10.21
N PRO A 79 13.17 16.02 9.81
CA PRO A 79 14.24 16.80 10.43
C PRO A 79 14.03 16.93 11.94
N ILE A 80 15.10 16.81 12.72
CA ILE A 80 15.00 16.88 14.19
C ILE A 80 14.49 18.26 14.67
N GLU A 81 14.69 19.31 13.86
CA GLU A 81 14.25 20.68 14.13
C GLU A 81 12.72 20.86 14.11
N GLU A 82 11.98 19.96 13.45
CA GLU A 82 10.51 19.95 13.42
C GLU A 82 9.90 19.43 14.74
N PHE A 83 10.71 18.80 15.60
CA PHE A 83 10.26 18.29 16.88
C PHE A 83 10.32 19.37 17.95
N LYS A 84 9.23 19.51 18.72
CA LYS A 84 9.14 20.44 19.85
C LYS A 84 10.16 20.15 20.96
N ASP A 85 10.52 18.87 21.13
CA ASP A 85 11.55 18.42 22.06
C ASP A 85 12.51 17.44 21.36
N PRO A 86 13.58 17.95 20.72
CA PRO A 86 14.59 17.14 20.03
C PRO A 86 15.27 16.10 20.93
N GLN A 87 15.41 16.38 22.23
CA GLN A 87 16.10 15.48 23.17
C GLN A 87 15.17 14.42 23.78
N GLY A 88 13.86 14.64 23.69
CA GLY A 88 12.84 13.73 24.17
C GLY A 88 12.58 12.53 23.27
N VAL A 89 12.85 12.65 21.96
CA VAL A 89 12.55 11.61 20.96
C VAL A 89 13.56 10.48 21.02
N LYS A 90 13.08 9.26 21.24
CA LYS A 90 13.91 8.05 21.34
C LYS A 90 13.41 6.95 20.41
N PRO A 91 14.31 6.04 19.97
CA PRO A 91 13.90 4.82 19.29
C PRO A 91 12.86 4.05 20.11
N GLY A 92 11.73 3.72 19.49
CA GLY A 92 10.60 3.04 20.14
C GLY A 92 9.42 3.94 20.46
N ASP A 93 9.58 5.25 20.46
CA ASP A 93 8.48 6.19 20.71
C ASP A 93 7.47 6.20 19.56
N GLU A 94 6.21 6.53 19.87
CA GLU A 94 5.16 6.76 18.88
C GLU A 94 4.99 8.27 18.66
N VAL A 95 4.94 8.67 17.39
CA VAL A 95 4.75 10.06 16.97
C VAL A 95 3.65 10.15 15.92
N GLU A 96 2.92 11.25 15.92
CA GLU A 96 1.90 11.52 14.91
C GLU A 96 2.52 12.35 13.78
N VAL A 97 2.42 11.85 12.55
CA VAL A 97 2.97 12.47 11.35
C VAL A 97 1.81 12.86 10.45
N PHE A 98 1.86 14.09 9.93
CA PHE A 98 0.94 14.57 8.91
C PHE A 98 1.55 14.32 7.54
N LEU A 99 0.81 13.65 6.65
CA LEU A 99 1.25 13.28 5.30
C LEU A 99 0.90 14.34 4.24
#